data_AF-A0A9N9NUR8-F1
#
_entry.id   AF-A0A9N9NUR8-F1
#
_cell.length_a   1.000
_cell.length_b   1.000
_cell.length_c   1.000
_cell.angle_alpha   90.00
_cell.angle_beta   90.00
_cell.angle_gamma   90.00
#
_symmetry.space_group_name_H-M   'P 1'
#
loop_
_entity.id
_entity.type
_entity.pdbx_description
1 polymer ?
#
loop_
_entity_poly.entity_id
_entity_poly.type
_entity_poly.pdbx_seq_one_letter_code
_entity_poly.pdbx_strand_id
1 'polypeptide(L)'
;MKEIFWANDPCTFEHWMRMPQMEDVIANAYQRSLYFFSLQINLTFLPHHYLLNRNETFAIAFVNNNHYVAITLKPGAPVPPIVNRWTQFATSTAIRWKLLIQNRIDCFLTISSSSNE
;
A
#
# COMPACT_ATOMS: atom_id res chain seq x y z
N MET A 1 -24.51 0.27 -3.48
CA MET A 1 -23.31 1.09 -3.77
C MET A 1 -23.79 2.53 -3.84
N LYS A 2 -23.34 3.44 -2.96
CA LYS A 2 -23.71 4.85 -3.04
C LYS A 2 -22.80 5.50 -4.08
N GLU A 3 -23.36 5.92 -5.20
CA GLU A 3 -22.65 6.76 -6.18
C GLU A 3 -22.50 8.15 -5.57
N ILE A 4 -21.26 8.64 -5.53
CA ILE A 4 -20.94 10.01 -5.13
C ILE A 4 -20.87 10.83 -6.41
N PHE A 5 -21.83 11.73 -6.60
CA PHE A 5 -21.81 12.69 -7.69
C PHE A 5 -20.89 13.84 -7.29
N TRP A 6 -19.69 13.88 -7.86
CA TRP A 6 -18.83 15.07 -7.78
C TRP A 6 -19.44 16.16 -8.66
N ALA A 7 -19.62 17.36 -8.09
CA ALA A 7 -20.18 18.50 -8.81
C ALA A 7 -19.25 18.91 -9.96
N ASN A 8 -19.67 18.65 -11.21
CA ASN A 8 -19.34 19.23 -12.53
C ASN A 8 -17.93 19.77 -12.89
N ASP A 9 -16.94 19.75 -12.01
CA ASP A 9 -15.56 20.17 -12.26
C ASP A 9 -14.58 19.08 -11.80
N PRO A 10 -13.43 18.90 -12.50
CA PRO A 10 -12.41 17.97 -12.05
C PRO A 10 -11.89 18.38 -10.66
N CYS A 11 -11.67 17.37 -9.81
CA CYS A 11 -11.11 17.53 -8.47
C CYS A 11 -9.84 18.41 -8.52
N THR A 12 -9.82 19.51 -7.75
CA THR A 12 -8.66 20.42 -7.72
C THR A 12 -7.47 19.75 -7.02
N PHE A 13 -6.25 20.18 -7.35
CA PHE A 13 -5.01 19.58 -6.83
C PHE A 13 -4.94 19.49 -5.30
N GLU A 14 -5.57 20.42 -4.59
CA GLU A 14 -5.65 20.44 -3.13
C GLU A 14 -6.46 19.28 -2.54
N HIS A 15 -7.38 18.74 -3.33
CA HIS A 15 -8.25 17.62 -2.96
C HIS A 15 -7.77 16.28 -3.54
N TRP A 16 -6.64 16.27 -4.25
CA TRP A 16 -6.07 15.03 -4.74
C TRP A 16 -5.62 14.14 -3.58
N MET A 17 -5.77 12.84 -3.77
CA MET A 17 -5.19 11.86 -2.86
C MET A 17 -3.69 12.10 -2.74
N ARG A 18 -3.18 12.15 -1.50
CA ARG A 18 -1.76 12.29 -1.19
C ARG A 18 -1.29 11.13 -0.34
N MET A 19 -0.22 10.51 -0.82
CA MET A 19 0.51 9.43 -0.15
C MET A 19 1.67 10.08 0.66
N PRO A 20 1.95 9.74 1.94
CA PRO A 20 1.46 8.60 2.69
C PRO A 20 0.25 8.80 3.62
N GLN A 21 -0.63 9.77 3.34
CA GLN A 21 -1.67 10.18 4.30
C GLN A 21 -2.97 9.39 4.19
N MET A 22 -3.23 8.72 3.06
CA MET A 22 -4.54 8.11 2.75
C MET A 22 -4.50 6.57 2.74
N GLU A 23 -3.32 5.97 2.77
CA GLU A 23 -3.15 4.54 2.51
C GLU A 23 -3.65 3.65 3.62
N ASP A 24 -3.50 4.08 4.87
CA ASP A 24 -4.08 3.36 6.00
C ASP A 24 -5.61 3.38 5.93
N VAL A 25 -6.20 4.49 5.44
CA VAL A 25 -7.63 4.59 5.20
C VAL A 25 -8.04 3.61 4.10
N ILE A 26 -7.31 3.57 2.98
CA ILE A 26 -7.58 2.64 1.87
C ILE A 26 -7.46 1.18 2.33
N ALA A 27 -6.36 0.82 2.99
CA ALA A 27 -6.11 -0.55 3.42
C ALA A 27 -7.18 -1.05 4.39
N ASN A 28 -7.60 -0.22 5.35
CA ASN A 28 -8.67 -0.56 6.28
C ASN A 28 -10.05 -0.56 5.63
N ALA A 29 -10.40 0.46 4.84
CA ALA A 29 -11.72 0.58 4.22
C ALA A 29 -12.05 -0.60 3.30
N TYR A 30 -11.05 -1.10 2.57
CA TYR A 30 -11.22 -2.23 1.67
C TYR A 30 -10.77 -3.57 2.25
N GLN A 31 -10.24 -3.58 3.48
CA GLN A 31 -9.70 -4.76 4.16
C GLN A 31 -8.69 -5.50 3.26
N ARG A 32 -7.79 -4.75 2.63
CA ARG A 32 -6.80 -5.23 1.66
C ARG A 32 -5.46 -4.60 1.97
N SER A 33 -4.38 -5.33 1.71
CA SER A 33 -3.05 -4.71 1.65
C SER A 33 -2.96 -3.74 0.48
N LEU A 34 -2.09 -2.74 0.61
CA LEU A 34 -1.71 -1.81 -0.44
C LEU A 34 -0.19 -1.72 -0.51
N TYR A 35 0.37 -2.05 -1.67
CA TYR A 35 1.78 -1.85 -1.99
C TYR A 35 1.93 -0.54 -2.76
N PHE A 36 2.72 0.37 -2.22
CA PHE A 36 3.00 1.66 -2.81
C PHE A 36 4.44 1.74 -3.29
N PHE A 37 4.60 2.15 -4.54
CA PHE A 37 5.91 2.35 -5.17
C PHE A 37 6.06 3.79 -5.65
N SER A 38 7.24 4.38 -5.45
CA SER A 38 7.58 5.69 -6.01
C SER A 38 9.10 5.83 -6.11
N LEU A 39 9.56 6.87 -6.78
CA LEU A 39 10.99 7.19 -6.84
C LEU A 39 11.56 7.55 -5.47
N GLN A 40 10.75 8.13 -4.59
CA GLN A 40 11.20 8.64 -3.30
C GLN A 40 11.02 7.62 -2.17
N ILE A 41 9.91 6.89 -2.18
CA ILE A 41 9.55 5.98 -1.10
C ILE A 41 8.75 4.77 -1.60
N ASN A 42 9.04 3.61 -1.02
CA ASN A 42 8.32 2.37 -1.27
C ASN A 42 7.80 1.83 0.06
N LEU A 43 6.49 1.64 0.20
CA LEU A 43 5.85 1.24 1.45
C LEU A 43 4.73 0.23 1.23
N THR A 44 4.52 -0.60 2.24
CA THR A 44 3.36 -1.49 2.35
C THR A 44 2.45 -1.02 3.48
N PHE A 45 1.17 -0.92 3.18
CA PHE A 45 0.12 -0.58 4.14
C PHE A 45 -0.80 -1.79 4.33
N LEU A 46 -1.10 -2.10 5.59
CA LEU A 46 -1.84 -3.29 5.97
C LEU A 46 -3.09 -2.89 6.78
N PRO A 47 -4.20 -3.66 6.67
CA PRO A 47 -5.36 -3.45 7.52
C PRO A 47 -4.98 -3.58 9.00
N HIS A 48 -5.44 -2.66 9.84
CA HIS A 48 -5.09 -2.63 11.27
C HIS A 48 -6.00 -3.51 12.13
N HIS A 49 -7.28 -3.58 11.76
CA HIS A 49 -8.33 -4.17 12.59
C HIS A 49 -8.97 -5.43 12.01
N TYR A 50 -8.44 -5.92 10.89
CA TYR A 50 -9.08 -7.00 10.13
C TYR A 50 -8.22 -8.25 10.10
N LEU A 51 -8.89 -9.39 10.24
CA LEU A 51 -8.34 -10.72 9.99
C LEU A 51 -7.73 -10.78 8.59
N LEU A 52 -6.69 -11.61 8.46
CA LEU A 52 -6.20 -11.99 7.14
C LEU A 52 -7.35 -12.63 6.35
N ASN A 53 -7.58 -12.11 5.14
CA ASN A 53 -8.60 -12.59 4.23
C ASN A 53 -7.98 -12.90 2.86
N ARG A 54 -8.81 -13.36 1.91
CA ARG A 54 -8.37 -13.72 0.55
C ARG A 54 -8.55 -12.59 -0.47
N ASN A 55 -8.78 -11.36 0.00
CA ASN A 55 -8.96 -10.24 -0.91
C ASN A 55 -7.65 -9.92 -1.63
N GLU A 56 -7.75 -9.62 -2.92
CA GLU A 56 -6.59 -9.25 -3.71
C GLU A 56 -5.97 -7.95 -3.18
N THR A 57 -4.64 -7.94 -3.15
CA THR A 57 -3.85 -6.78 -2.74
C THR A 57 -3.87 -5.71 -3.83
N PHE A 58 -3.95 -4.44 -3.41
CA PHE A 58 -3.70 -3.34 -4.33
C PHE A 58 -2.21 -3.08 -4.48
N ALA A 59 -1.79 -2.70 -5.68
CA ALA A 59 -0.47 -2.15 -5.91
C ALA A 59 -0.59 -0.89 -6.76
N ILE A 60 0.01 0.20 -6.30
CA ILE A 60 -0.06 1.51 -6.93
C ILE A 60 1.36 2.05 -7.05
N ALA A 61 1.70 2.62 -8.20
CA ALA A 61 2.94 3.36 -8.40
C ALA A 61 2.65 4.85 -8.60
N PHE A 62 3.46 5.70 -7.98
CA PHE A 62 3.49 7.13 -8.23
C PHE A 62 4.61 7.45 -9.22
N VAL A 63 4.25 7.99 -10.38
CA VAL A 63 5.14 8.26 -11.50
C VAL A 63 5.05 9.74 -11.91
N ASN A 64 6.10 10.25 -12.55
CA ASN A 64 6.20 11.62 -13.06
C ASN A 64 5.92 12.72 -12.02
N ASN A 65 6.02 12.40 -10.73
CA ASN A 65 5.71 13.28 -9.61
C ASN A 65 4.28 13.88 -9.63
N ASN A 66 3.34 13.28 -10.37
CA ASN A 66 1.98 13.81 -10.46
C ASN A 66 0.89 12.76 -10.76
N HIS A 67 1.24 11.49 -10.97
CA HIS A 67 0.27 10.51 -11.45
C HIS A 67 0.37 9.18 -10.70
N TYR A 68 -0.78 8.63 -10.33
CA TYR A 68 -0.89 7.30 -9.72
C TYR A 68 -1.39 6.30 -10.74
N VAL A 69 -0.70 5.18 -10.87
CA VAL A 69 -1.08 4.08 -11.75
C VAL A 69 -1.27 2.80 -10.93
N ALA A 70 -2.35 2.08 -11.21
CA ALA A 70 -2.53 0.73 -10.68
C ALA A 70 -1.58 -0.22 -11.42
N ILE A 71 -0.89 -1.09 -10.68
CA ILE A 71 0.02 -2.09 -11.24
C ILE A 71 -0.36 -3.48 -10.75
N THR A 72 0.02 -4.50 -11.53
CA THR A 72 -0.16 -5.90 -11.14
C THR A 72 1.21 -6.51 -10.86
N LEU A 73 1.38 -7.04 -9.65
CA LEU A 73 2.60 -7.76 -9.29
C LEU A 73 2.50 -9.23 -9.72
N LYS A 74 3.60 -9.78 -10.23
CA LYS A 74 3.71 -11.23 -10.45
C LYS A 74 3.59 -11.98 -9.11
N PRO A 75 3.06 -13.21 -9.11
CA PRO A 75 3.06 -14.05 -7.91
C PRO A 75 4.47 -14.16 -7.32
N GLY A 76 4.57 -13.99 -5.99
CA GLY A 76 5.85 -14.06 -5.28
C GLY A 76 6.79 -12.87 -5.47
N ALA A 77 6.40 -11.83 -6.24
CA ALA A 77 7.24 -10.65 -6.43
C ALA A 77 7.62 -10.00 -5.08
N PRO A 78 8.86 -9.50 -4.93
CA PRO A 78 9.28 -8.73 -3.76
C PRO A 78 8.35 -7.55 -3.50
N VAL A 79 8.14 -7.20 -2.23
CA VAL A 79 7.24 -6.09 -1.85
C VAL A 79 7.92 -5.13 -0.88
N PRO A 80 7.54 -3.84 -0.89
CA PRO A 80 8.17 -2.85 -0.03
C PRO A 80 7.98 -3.15 1.47
N PRO A 81 8.83 -2.58 2.34
CA PRO A 81 8.67 -2.72 3.78
C PRO A 81 7.35 -2.13 4.27
N ILE A 82 6.83 -2.69 5.37
CA ILE A 82 5.61 -2.19 6.02
C ILE A 82 5.88 -0.80 6.60
N VAL A 83 4.90 0.11 6.49
CA VAL A 83 4.98 1.46 7.07
C VAL A 83 5.37 1.42 8.55
N ASN A 84 6.22 2.36 8.93
CA ASN A 84 6.74 2.46 10.30
C ASN A 84 5.58 2.51 11.31
N ARG A 85 5.78 1.85 12.45
CA ARG A 85 4.85 1.79 13.59
C ARG A 85 3.52 1.08 13.32
N TRP A 86 3.26 0.50 12.14
CA TRP A 86 2.05 -0.30 11.91
C TRP A 86 1.80 -1.34 13.01
N THR A 87 2.85 -2.06 13.44
CA THR A 87 2.76 -3.07 14.51
C THR A 87 2.33 -2.52 15.88
N GLN A 88 2.47 -1.21 16.13
CA GLN A 88 2.05 -0.58 17.38
C GLN A 88 0.53 -0.36 17.42
N PHE A 89 -0.10 -0.20 16.25
CA PHE A 89 -1.53 0.10 16.11
C PHE A 89 -2.34 -1.10 15.58
N ALA A 90 -1.67 -2.10 15.02
CA ALA A 90 -2.31 -3.32 14.54
C ALA A 90 -2.86 -4.16 15.71
N THR A 91 -4.07 -4.66 15.54
CA THR A 91 -4.64 -5.65 16.44
C THR A 91 -3.87 -6.97 16.37
N SER A 92 -3.91 -7.77 17.44
CA SER A 92 -3.31 -9.12 17.47
C SER A 92 -3.77 -10.01 16.30
N THR A 93 -5.00 -9.76 15.87
CA THR A 93 -5.67 -10.45 14.78
C THR A 93 -5.12 -10.07 13.40
N ALA A 94 -4.68 -8.82 13.22
CA ALA A 94 -4.12 -8.33 11.97
C ALA A 94 -2.66 -8.76 11.73
N ILE A 95 -1.94 -9.22 12.76
CA ILE A 95 -0.52 -9.64 12.67
C ILE A 95 -0.28 -10.69 11.58
N ARG A 96 -1.28 -11.52 11.25
CA ARG A 96 -1.18 -12.52 10.19
C ARG A 96 -0.91 -11.92 8.80
N TRP A 97 -1.32 -10.67 8.54
CA TRP A 97 -0.97 -9.95 7.32
C TRP A 97 0.54 -9.80 7.14
N LYS A 98 1.23 -9.37 8.20
CA LYS A 98 2.70 -9.23 8.19
C LYS A 98 3.39 -10.57 7.92
N LEU A 99 2.96 -11.63 8.62
CA LEU A 99 3.56 -12.96 8.46
C LEU A 99 3.46 -13.48 7.03
N LEU A 100 2.33 -13.24 6.36
CA LEU A 100 2.11 -13.68 4.97
C LEU A 100 3.11 -13.06 3.99
N ILE A 101 3.52 -11.81 4.22
CA ILE A 101 4.33 -11.05 3.26
C ILE A 101 5.80 -10.91 3.66
N GLN A 102 6.18 -11.40 4.85
CA GLN A 102 7.52 -11.18 5.42
C GLN A 102 8.64 -11.64 4.47
N ASN A 103 8.54 -12.87 3.92
CA ASN A 103 9.55 -13.37 2.98
C ASN A 103 9.71 -12.45 1.76
N ARG A 104 8.61 -11.91 1.24
CA ARG A 104 8.63 -11.00 0.07
C ARG A 104 9.22 -9.64 0.42
N ILE A 105 9.07 -9.17 1.66
CA ILE A 105 9.75 -7.98 2.19
C ILE A 105 11.25 -8.23 2.28
N ASP A 106 11.65 -9.38 2.83
CA ASP A 106 13.05 -9.72 3.00
C ASP A 106 13.76 -9.74 1.64
N CYS A 107 13.15 -10.36 0.61
CA CYS A 107 13.65 -10.31 -0.77
C CYS A 107 13.77 -8.89 -1.31
N PHE A 108 12.81 -8.01 -1.03
CA PHE A 108 12.84 -6.63 -1.52
C PHE A 108 14.01 -5.85 -0.91
N LEU A 109 14.25 -6.03 0.38
CA LEU A 109 15.34 -5.38 1.09
C LEU A 109 16.70 -5.87 0.57
N THR A 110 16.85 -7.17 0.30
CA THR A 110 18.09 -7.72 -0.29
C THR A 110 18.42 -7.07 -1.64
N ILE A 111 17.43 -6.96 -2.53
CA ILE A 111 17.62 -6.35 -3.86
C ILE A 111 17.92 -4.84 -3.75
N SER A 112 17.23 -4.17 -2.82
CA SER A 112 17.44 -2.73 -2.59
C SER A 112 18.84 -2.44 -2.03
N SER A 113 19.38 -3.34 -1.20
CA SER A 113 20.76 -3.20 -0.69
C SER A 113 21.82 -3.46 -1.76
N SER A 114 21.59 -4.41 -2.67
CA SER A 114 22.56 -4.75 -3.74
C SER A 114 22.58 -3.74 -4.89
N SER A 115 21.60 -2.83 -4.95
CA SER A 115 21.51 -1.81 -6.01
C SER A 115 22.26 -0.52 -5.68
N ASN A 116 22.84 -0.43 -4.47
CA ASN A 116 23.63 0.72 -4.00
C ASN A 116 25.15 0.43 -4.01
N GLU A 117 25.57 -0.68 -4.61
CA GLU A 117 26.96 -1.04 -4.93
C GLU A 117 27.22 -0.82 -6.43
#